data_AF-A0A350M6X4-F1
#
_entry.id   AF-A0A350M6X4-F1
#
_cell.length_a   1.000
_cell.length_b   1.000
_cell.length_c   1.000
_cell.angle_alpha   90.00
_cell.angle_beta   90.00
_cell.angle_gamma   90.00
#
_symmetry.space_group_name_H-M   'P 1'
#
loop_
_entity.id
_entity.type
_entity.pdbx_description
1 polymer ?
#
loop_
_entity_poly.entity_id
_entity_poly.type
_entity_poly.pdbx_seq_one_letter_code
_entity_poly.pdbx_strand_id
1 'polypeptide(L)'
;WTLDYNINLLINNFFWVGPSYRVDNSISVIGGMDFGAVAPSWEGLKLGVAYDVAALSNMNRYNGGSFEIMINYCYKITPPVKIRKYRTVKWL
;
A
#
# COMPACT_ATOMS: atom_id res chain seq x y z
N TRP A 1 24.16 -11.47 -5.01
CA TRP A 1 22.77 -11.86 -4.75
C TRP A 1 22.29 -10.99 -3.60
N THR A 2 21.28 -10.15 -3.81
CA THR A 2 20.70 -9.32 -2.74
C THR A 2 19.40 -9.98 -2.32
N LEU A 3 19.26 -10.25 -1.02
CA LEU A 3 18.12 -10.97 -0.48
C LEU A 3 17.42 -10.10 0.57
N ASP A 4 16.10 -10.03 0.46
CA ASP A 4 15.24 -9.20 1.29
C ASP A 4 14.20 -10.11 1.97
N TYR A 5 14.07 -9.97 3.28
CA TYR A 5 13.04 -10.62 4.09
C TYR A 5 12.05 -9.56 4.57
N ASN A 6 10.76 -9.81 4.39
CA ASN A 6 9.71 -8.91 4.87
C ASN A 6 8.65 -9.70 5.62
N ILE A 7 8.28 -9.23 6.81
CA ILE A 7 7.23 -9.83 7.63
C ILE A 7 6.19 -8.74 7.85
N ASN A 8 4.95 -9.00 7.46
CA ASN A 8 3.84 -8.06 7.64
C ASN A 8 2.69 -8.75 8.37
N LEU A 9 2.17 -8.07 9.39
CA LEU A 9 1.00 -8.45 10.15
C LEU A 9 -0.16 -7.53 9.75
N LEU A 10 -1.23 -8.13 9.25
CA LEU A 10 -2.47 -7.42 8.91
C LEU A 10 -3.49 -7.65 10.03
N ILE A 11 -3.89 -6.59 10.71
CA ILE A 11 -4.87 -6.60 11.79
C ILE A 11 -6.19 -6.05 11.26
N ASN A 12 -7.22 -6.89 11.27
CA ASN A 12 -8.61 -6.52 11.00
C ASN A 12 -8.84 -5.84 9.63
N ASN A 13 -7.98 -6.10 8.65
CA ASN A 13 -7.96 -5.44 7.34
C ASN A 13 -7.83 -3.90 7.38
N PHE A 14 -7.58 -3.33 8.57
CA PHE A 14 -7.48 -1.89 8.80
C PHE A 14 -6.04 -1.47 9.03
N PHE A 15 -5.26 -2.24 9.77
CA PHE A 15 -3.90 -1.87 10.16
C PHE A 15 -2.90 -2.90 9.66
N TRP A 16 -1.76 -2.47 9.15
CA TRP A 16 -0.66 -3.34 8.77
C TRP A 16 0.63 -2.86 9.42
N VAL A 17 1.43 -3.78 9.94
CA VAL A 17 2.71 -3.45 10.57
C VAL A 17 3.69 -4.61 10.43
N GLY A 18 4.96 -4.29 10.27
CA GLY A 18 5.94 -5.31 9.96
C GLY A 18 7.38 -4.81 10.00
N PRO A 19 8.36 -5.65 10.36
CA PRO A 19 9.75 -5.39 10.05
C PRO A 19 10.10 -5.86 8.63
N SER A 20 10.99 -5.13 7.97
CA SER A 20 11.65 -5.52 6.73
C SER A 20 13.16 -5.57 6.95
N TYR A 21 13.79 -6.67 6.60
CA TYR A 21 15.24 -6.85 6.69
C TYR A 21 15.85 -7.02 5.31
N ARG A 22 16.75 -6.11 4.96
CA ARG A 22 17.59 -6.21 3.76
C ARG A 22 18.98 -6.65 4.18
N VAL A 23 19.34 -7.89 3.84
CA VAL A 23 20.56 -8.60 4.30
C VAL A 23 21.83 -7.77 4.06
N ASP A 24 21.83 -6.92 3.05
CA ASP A 24 23.01 -6.18 2.60
C ASP A 24 23.11 -4.74 3.13
N ASN A 25 22.04 -4.15 3.70
CA ASN A 25 22.00 -2.68 3.85
C ASN A 25 21.24 -2.13 5.06
N SER A 26 20.10 -2.72 5.48
CA SER A 26 19.25 -2.06 6.48
C SER A 26 18.17 -2.94 7.13
N ILE A 27 17.82 -2.59 8.37
CA ILE A 27 16.56 -2.99 9.01
C ILE A 27 15.57 -1.84 8.88
N SER A 28 14.36 -2.13 8.45
CA SER A 28 13.28 -1.17 8.31
C SER A 28 12.10 -1.62 9.15
N VAL A 29 11.37 -0.68 9.75
CA VAL A 29 10.08 -0.94 10.37
C VAL A 29 9.02 -0.19 9.58
N ILE A 30 8.00 -0.92 9.14
CA ILE A 30 6.92 -0.40 8.30
C ILE A 30 5.60 -0.56 9.02
N GLY A 31 4.72 0.43 8.89
CA GLY A 31 3.38 0.34 9.44
C GLY A 31 2.42 1.32 8.77
N GLY A 32 1.14 1.00 8.76
CA GLY A 32 0.14 1.82 8.10
C GLY A 32 -1.29 1.39 8.38
N MET A 33 -2.21 2.21 7.92
CA MET A 33 -3.65 2.04 8.09
C MET A 33 -4.39 2.25 6.77
N ASP A 34 -5.45 1.48 6.59
CA ASP A 34 -6.37 1.49 5.46
C ASP A 34 -7.65 2.22 5.87
N PHE A 35 -7.80 3.47 5.45
CA PHE A 35 -8.97 4.29 5.75
C PHE A 35 -10.25 3.78 5.08
N GLY A 36 -10.11 2.91 4.06
CA GLY A 36 -11.24 2.23 3.45
C GLY A 36 -12.02 1.34 4.41
N ALA A 37 -11.39 0.87 5.50
CA ALA A 37 -12.08 0.11 6.55
C ALA A 37 -12.80 0.98 7.59
N VAL A 38 -12.55 2.31 7.62
CA VAL A 38 -13.18 3.25 8.58
C VAL A 38 -14.39 3.93 7.97
N ALA A 39 -14.30 4.34 6.70
CA ALA A 39 -15.39 5.01 6.01
C ALA A 39 -15.54 4.44 4.59
N PRO A 40 -16.74 3.99 4.19
CA PRO A 40 -16.97 3.50 2.83
C PRO A 40 -16.73 4.60 1.77
N SER A 41 -16.87 5.88 2.13
CA SER A 41 -16.54 7.01 1.24
C SER A 41 -15.04 7.16 0.95
N TRP A 42 -14.17 6.51 1.74
CA TRP A 42 -12.71 6.53 1.61
C TRP A 42 -12.16 5.16 1.19
N GLU A 43 -13.02 4.31 0.60
CA GLU A 43 -12.62 3.01 0.04
C GLU A 43 -11.40 3.16 -0.86
N GLY A 44 -10.30 2.49 -0.49
CA GLY A 44 -9.08 2.45 -1.28
C GLY A 44 -7.98 3.42 -0.86
N LEU A 45 -8.19 4.29 0.14
CA LEU A 45 -7.12 5.13 0.69
C LEU A 45 -6.35 4.37 1.79
N LYS A 46 -5.03 4.22 1.61
CA LYS A 46 -4.11 3.67 2.62
C LYS A 46 -3.00 4.67 2.89
N LEU A 47 -2.68 4.87 4.16
CA LEU A 47 -1.51 5.63 4.59
C LEU A 47 -0.54 4.69 5.29
N GLY A 48 0.74 4.90 5.09
CA GLY A 48 1.81 4.16 5.75
C GLY A 48 2.95 5.09 6.11
N VAL A 49 3.74 4.65 7.07
CA VAL A 49 4.99 5.25 7.47
C VAL A 49 6.02 4.13 7.61
N ALA A 50 7.26 4.43 7.25
CA ALA A 50 8.37 3.52 7.39
C ALA A 50 9.56 4.26 8.00
N TYR A 51 10.31 3.54 8.82
CA TYR A 51 11.54 4.03 9.42
C TYR A 51 12.67 3.05 9.17
N ASP A 52 13.68 3.51 8.44
CA ASP A 52 14.87 2.74 8.08
C ASP A 52 15.98 2.96 9.10
N VAL A 53 16.25 1.92 9.87
CA VAL A 53 17.40 1.83 10.76
C VAL A 53 18.53 1.16 9.98
N ALA A 54 19.32 1.96 9.28
CA ALA A 54 20.45 1.45 8.52
C ALA A 54 21.49 0.84 9.49
N ALA A 55 21.77 -0.45 9.34
CA ALA A 55 22.37 -1.23 10.43
C ALA A 55 23.71 -1.93 10.10
N LEU A 56 24.18 -2.04 8.85
CA LEU A 56 25.23 -3.04 8.55
C LEU A 56 26.44 -2.62 7.71
N SER A 57 26.48 -1.42 7.12
CA SER A 57 27.62 -0.99 6.28
C SER A 57 28.44 0.13 6.93
N ASN A 58 29.78 0.02 6.90
CA ASN A 58 30.74 1.00 7.44
C ASN A 58 30.62 2.41 6.83
N MET A 59 29.84 2.60 5.76
CA MET A 59 29.51 3.92 5.20
C MET A 59 28.37 4.64 5.94
N ASN A 60 27.72 3.99 6.92
CA ASN A 60 26.48 4.44 7.53
C ASN A 60 26.65 5.22 8.86
N ARG A 61 27.89 5.57 9.26
CA ARG A 61 28.12 6.40 10.46
C ARG A 61 27.64 7.87 10.33
N TYR A 62 27.16 8.28 9.15
CA TYR A 62 26.85 9.69 8.86
C TYR A 62 25.37 10.01 8.60
N ASN A 63 24.50 9.01 8.35
CA ASN A 63 23.08 9.23 8.08
C ASN A 63 22.22 8.56 9.17
N GLY A 64 21.62 9.37 10.05
CA GLY A 64 20.89 8.97 11.26
C GLY A 64 19.53 8.28 11.04
N GLY A 65 19.39 7.46 10.00
CA GLY A 65 18.14 6.81 9.61
C GLY A 65 17.30 7.64 8.64
N SER A 66 16.41 6.98 7.90
CA SER A 66 15.48 7.60 6.95
C SER A 66 14.04 7.44 7.45
N PHE A 67 13.25 8.50 7.38
CA PHE A 67 11.82 8.45 7.63
C PHE A 67 11.07 8.60 6.31
N GLU A 68 10.25 7.61 5.98
CA GLU A 68 9.50 7.56 4.73
C GLU A 68 8.00 7.55 5.01
N ILE A 69 7.24 8.26 4.18
CA ILE A 69 5.78 8.32 4.25
C ILE A 69 5.23 7.71 2.96
N MET A 70 4.24 6.84 3.10
CA MET A 70 3.58 6.13 2.00
C MET A 70 2.11 6.53 1.92
N ILE A 71 1.65 6.88 0.72
CA ILE A 71 0.24 7.19 0.44
C ILE A 71 -0.19 6.33 -0.74
N ASN A 72 -1.27 5.57 -0.58
CA ASN A 72 -1.83 4.71 -1.61
C ASN A 72 -3.31 5.03 -1.79
N TYR A 73 -3.75 5.20 -3.03
CA TYR A 73 -5.15 5.49 -3.36
C TYR A 73 -5.62 4.63 -4.52
N CYS A 74 -6.66 3.82 -4.30
CA CYS A 74 -7.25 2.93 -5.29
C CYS A 74 -8.63 3.45 -5.75
N TYR A 75 -8.78 3.71 -7.04
CA TYR A 75 -10.03 4.20 -7.64
C TYR A 75 -10.72 3.11 -8.48
N LYS A 76 -11.99 2.81 -8.18
CA LYS A 76 -12.83 1.88 -8.96
C LYS A 76 -13.41 2.58 -10.18
N ILE A 77 -12.83 2.35 -11.36
CA ILE A 77 -13.39 2.82 -12.64
C ILE A 77 -14.59 1.93 -12.99
N THR A 78 -15.80 2.40 -12.69
CA THR A 78 -17.03 1.68 -13.08
C THR A 78 -17.50 2.19 -14.44
N PRO A 79 -17.49 1.36 -15.50
CA PRO A 79 -17.98 1.78 -16.80
C PRO A 79 -19.49 2.08 -16.71
N PRO A 80 -19.97 3.12 -17.40
CA PRO A 80 -21.39 3.44 -17.41
C PRO A 80 -22.17 2.25 -17.99
N VAL A 81 -23.31 1.93 -17.38
CA VAL A 81 -24.23 0.88 -17.86
C VAL A 81 -24.64 1.22 -19.29
N LYS A 82 -24.24 0.37 -20.26
CA LYS A 82 -24.65 0.53 -21.67
C LYS A 82 -26.15 0.24 -21.77
N ILE A 83 -26.97 1.29 -21.85
CA ILE A 83 -28.41 1.14 -22.09
C ILE A 83 -28.62 0.65 -23.52
N ARG A 84 -28.79 -0.66 -23.72
CA ARG A 84 -29.21 -1.24 -25.01
C ARG A 84 -30.72 -1.09 -25.16
N LYS A 85 -31.17 -0.05 -25.88
CA LYS A 85 -32.57 0.05 -26.33
C LYS A 85 -32.72 -0.76 -27.62
N TYR A 86 -33.45 -1.87 -27.57
CA TYR A 86 -33.86 -2.58 -28.78
C TYR A 86 -35.09 -1.89 -29.37
N ARG A 87 -34.98 -1.39 -30.60
CA ARG A 87 -36.12 -0.91 -31.38
C ARG A 87 -36.54 -2.03 -32.32
N THR A 88 -37.61 -2.75 -31.96
CA THR A 88 -38.22 -3.73 -32.86
C THR A 88 -39.05 -2.97 -33.91
N VAL A 89 -38.77 -3.20 -35.19
CA VAL A 89 -39.64 -2.75 -36.28
C VAL A 89 -40.79 -3.75 -36.38
N LYS A 90 -41.91 -3.45 -35.72
CA LYS A 90 -43.20 -4.10 -36.01
C LYS A 90 -43.92 -3.26 -37.07
N TRP A 91 -43.60 -3.51 -38.33
CA TRP A 91 -44.44 -3.12 -39.47
C TRP A 91 -44.29 -4.20 -40.55
N LEU A 92 -45.22 -5.14 -40.59
CA LEU A 92 -45.62 -5.98 -41.72
C LEU A 92 -46.91 -6.70 -41.34
#